data_AF-A0ABF7PJ40-F1
#
_entry.id   AF-A0ABF7PJ40-F1
#
_cell.length_a   1.000
_cell.length_b   1.000
_cell.length_c   1.000
_cell.angle_alpha   90.00
_cell.angle_beta   90.00
_cell.angle_gamma   90.00
#
_symmetry.space_group_name_H-M   'P 1'
#
loop_
_entity.id
_entity.type
_entity.pdbx_description
1 polymer ?
#
loop_
_entity_poly.entity_id
_entity_poly.type
_entity_poly.pdbx_seq_one_letter_code
_entity_poly.pdbx_strand_id
1 'polypeptide(L)'
;MKSLKIKKGDRVKVIAGNDKGAIGEVLSVDPARERVVVEGVNIRKHHRRDMPTPQGGTTKGGIISSEAPIHVSNVQLVTKIDGKDVVTRVGYRRVDVTKRRPDGSEYAAQRSVRYLKKEEAK
;
A
#
# COMPACT_ATOMS: atom_id res chain seq x y z
N MET A 1 -15.42 7.50 6.51
CA MET A 1 -14.57 6.69 5.61
C MET A 1 -13.96 5.55 6.40
N LYS A 2 -13.99 4.32 5.87
CA LYS A 2 -13.40 3.15 6.55
C LYS A 2 -11.88 3.32 6.59
N SER A 3 -11.28 3.18 7.77
CA SER A 3 -9.82 3.30 7.93
C SER A 3 -9.18 1.97 7.54
N LEU A 4 -8.48 1.94 6.40
CA LEU A 4 -7.69 0.78 6.00
C LEU A 4 -6.37 0.74 6.76
N LYS A 5 -5.97 -0.48 7.15
CA LYS A 5 -4.71 -0.71 7.88
C LYS A 5 -3.47 -0.60 6.97
N ILE A 6 -3.67 -0.77 5.66
CA ILE A 6 -2.65 -0.74 4.61
C ILE A 6 -2.65 0.65 3.96
N LYS A 7 -1.46 1.21 3.73
CA LYS A 7 -1.26 2.49 3.06
C LYS A 7 -0.35 2.32 1.85
N LYS A 8 -0.32 3.36 1.00
CA LYS A 8 0.63 3.47 -0.11
C LYS A 8 2.06 3.37 0.40
N GLY A 9 2.90 2.61 -0.31
CA GLY A 9 4.31 2.38 0.04
C GLY A 9 4.54 1.21 1.02
N ASP A 10 3.48 0.57 1.52
CA ASP A 10 3.65 -0.60 2.37
C ASP A 10 4.04 -1.83 1.50
N ARG A 11 4.98 -2.66 1.96
CA ARG A 11 5.29 -3.97 1.34
C ARG A 11 4.31 -5.02 1.82
N VAL A 12 3.70 -5.73 0.87
CA VAL A 12 2.65 -6.72 1.15
C VAL A 12 2.88 -8.04 0.41
N LYS A 13 2.33 -9.11 0.98
CA LYS A 13 2.24 -10.44 0.37
C LYS A 13 0.78 -10.80 0.13
N VAL A 14 0.52 -11.39 -1.02
CA VAL A 14 -0.80 -11.93 -1.36
C VAL A 14 -0.99 -13.28 -0.66
N ILE A 15 -2.09 -13.40 0.09
CA ILE A 15 -2.43 -14.59 0.88
C ILE A 15 -3.34 -15.54 0.09
N ALA A 16 -4.22 -14.96 -0.72
CA ALA A 16 -5.28 -15.67 -1.43
C ALA A 16 -5.55 -15.04 -2.80
N GLY A 17 -6.02 -15.87 -3.75
CA GLY A 17 -6.24 -15.49 -5.14
C GLY A 17 -5.21 -16.12 -6.08
N ASN A 18 -5.25 -15.71 -7.34
CA ASN A 18 -4.42 -16.27 -8.41
C ASN A 18 -2.92 -16.03 -8.17
N ASP A 19 -2.58 -14.84 -7.67
CA ASP A 19 -1.19 -14.43 -7.40
C ASP A 19 -0.73 -14.76 -5.97
N LYS A 20 -1.26 -15.83 -5.36
CA LYS A 20 -0.93 -16.22 -3.99
C LYS A 20 0.57 -16.42 -3.84
N GLY A 21 1.16 -15.75 -2.83
CA GLY A 21 2.58 -15.83 -2.53
C GLY A 21 3.42 -14.69 -3.10
N ALA A 22 2.91 -13.95 -4.09
CA ALA A 22 3.58 -12.79 -4.65
C ALA A 22 3.77 -11.70 -3.57
N ILE A 23 4.92 -11.02 -3.63
CA ILE A 23 5.28 -9.92 -2.75
C ILE A 23 5.50 -8.68 -3.62
N GLY A 24 4.91 -7.56 -3.23
CA GLY A 24 5.03 -6.30 -3.94
C GLY A 24 4.76 -5.09 -3.06
N GLU A 25 5.01 -3.90 -3.60
CA GLU A 25 4.70 -2.63 -2.96
C GLU A 25 3.28 -2.17 -3.33
N VAL A 26 2.59 -1.52 -2.39
CA VAL A 26 1.27 -0.92 -2.62
C VAL A 26 1.40 0.41 -3.35
N LEU A 27 1.01 0.44 -4.63
CA LEU A 27 1.04 1.63 -5.49
C LEU A 27 -0.07 2.62 -5.15
N SER A 28 -1.28 2.11 -4.91
CA SER A 28 -2.44 2.92 -4.56
C SER A 28 -3.43 2.15 -3.69
N VAL A 29 -4.24 2.91 -2.95
CA VAL A 29 -5.25 2.39 -2.03
C VAL A 29 -6.55 3.14 -2.32
N ASP A 30 -7.65 2.40 -2.48
CA ASP A 30 -9.02 2.92 -2.55
C ASP A 30 -9.76 2.51 -1.26
N PRO A 31 -9.84 3.40 -0.25
CA PRO A 31 -10.54 3.13 1.01
C PRO A 31 -12.05 3.00 0.88
N ALA A 32 -12.65 3.59 -0.16
CA ALA A 32 -14.09 3.53 -0.37
C ALA A 32 -14.51 2.14 -0.87
N ARG A 33 -13.69 1.51 -1.72
CA ARG A 33 -13.94 0.18 -2.27
C ARG A 33 -13.20 -0.95 -1.58
N GLU A 34 -12.41 -0.66 -0.54
CA GLU A 34 -11.59 -1.64 0.19
C GLU A 34 -10.59 -2.38 -0.71
N ARG A 35 -10.04 -1.67 -1.70
CA ARG A 35 -9.14 -2.24 -2.70
C ARG A 35 -7.77 -1.59 -2.66
N VAL A 36 -6.77 -2.37 -3.04
CA VAL A 36 -5.37 -1.95 -3.16
C VAL A 36 -4.81 -2.39 -4.51
N VAL A 37 -3.95 -1.56 -5.10
CA VAL A 37 -3.17 -1.94 -6.27
C VAL A 37 -1.75 -2.25 -5.80
N VAL A 38 -1.29 -3.46 -6.09
CA VAL A 38 0.04 -3.96 -5.70
C VAL A 38 0.84 -4.19 -6.97
N GLU A 39 2.11 -3.79 -6.94
CA GLU A 39 3.04 -3.99 -8.04
C GLU A 39 3.16 -5.48 -8.41
N GLY A 40 3.07 -5.79 -9.71
CA GLY A 40 3.27 -7.14 -10.25
C GLY A 40 2.14 -8.13 -9.93
N VAL A 41 1.03 -7.69 -9.35
CA VAL A 41 -0.10 -8.56 -8.95
C VAL A 41 -1.34 -8.25 -9.77
N ASN A 42 -2.11 -9.29 -10.14
CA ASN A 42 -3.37 -9.18 -10.87
C ASN A 42 -3.21 -8.34 -12.16
N ILE A 43 -2.18 -8.66 -12.94
CA ILE A 43 -1.89 -8.01 -14.22
C ILE A 43 -2.98 -8.39 -15.22
N ARG A 44 -3.67 -7.39 -15.77
CA ARG A 44 -4.69 -7.58 -16.79
C ARG A 44 -4.27 -6.94 -18.09
N LYS A 45 -4.43 -7.69 -19.17
CA LYS A 45 -4.23 -7.20 -20.53
C LYS A 45 -5.56 -6.64 -21.03
N HIS A 46 -5.55 -5.39 -21.47
CA HIS A 46 -6.71 -4.78 -22.12
C HIS A 46 -6.28 -4.12 -23.43
N HIS A 47 -7.19 -4.14 -24.40
CA HIS A 47 -6.97 -3.48 -25.68
C HIS A 47 -7.31 -2.00 -25.53
N ARG A 48 -6.34 -1.13 -25.77
CA ARG A 48 -6.56 0.31 -25.80
C ARG A 48 -6.61 0.77 -27.25
N ARG A 49 -7.68 1.47 -27.62
CA ARG A 49 -7.76 2.16 -28.91
C ARG A 49 -6.77 3.32 -28.94
N ASP A 50 -6.26 3.60 -30.12
CA ASP A 50 -5.43 4.77 -30.40
C ASP A 50 -6.16 6.02 -29.91
N MET A 51 -5.52 6.76 -29.01
CA MET A 51 -6.05 8.03 -28.52
C MET A 51 -5.16 9.18 -28.97
N PRO A 52 -5.76 10.29 -29.44
CA PRO A 52 -5.02 11.52 -29.64
C PRO A 52 -4.51 12.03 -28.28
N THR A 53 -3.22 12.34 -28.21
CA THR A 53 -2.54 12.86 -27.03
C THR A 53 -2.68 14.40 -27.01
N PRO A 54 -2.83 15.04 -25.83
CA PRO A 54 -2.98 16.50 -25.73
C PRO A 54 -1.83 17.33 -26.35
N GLN A 55 -0.65 16.74 -26.53
CA GLN A 55 0.53 17.36 -27.13
C GLN A 55 0.67 17.14 -28.65
N GLY A 56 -0.40 16.71 -29.34
CA GLY A 56 -0.40 16.59 -30.81
C GLY A 56 0.19 15.29 -31.37
N GLY A 57 0.49 14.30 -30.51
CA GLY A 57 0.86 12.94 -30.92
C GLY A 57 -0.30 11.95 -30.85
N THR A 58 -0.16 10.77 -31.44
CA THR A 58 -1.09 9.64 -31.24
C THR A 58 -0.45 8.64 -30.29
N THR A 59 -1.12 8.33 -29.17
CA THR A 59 -0.71 7.18 -28.36
C THR A 59 -1.09 5.94 -29.16
N LYS A 60 -0.10 5.25 -29.76
CA LYS A 60 -0.32 3.99 -30.48
C LYS A 60 -1.03 3.01 -29.56
N GLY A 61 -2.21 2.58 -29.97
CA GLY A 61 -2.98 1.56 -29.28
C GLY A 61 -2.34 0.19 -29.45
N GLY A 62 -2.85 -0.74 -28.67
CA GLY A 62 -2.28 -2.08 -28.55
C GLY A 62 -2.76 -2.79 -27.30
N ILE A 63 -2.13 -3.93 -27.02
CA ILE A 63 -2.39 -4.71 -25.81
C ILE A 63 -1.56 -4.09 -24.68
N ILE A 64 -2.23 -3.42 -23.75
CA ILE A 64 -1.59 -2.82 -22.57
C ILE A 64 -1.80 -3.75 -21.38
N SER A 65 -0.71 -4.09 -20.71
CA SER A 65 -0.73 -4.72 -19.39
C SER A 65 -0.82 -3.65 -18.31
N SER A 66 -1.82 -3.75 -17.44
CA SER A 66 -1.98 -2.88 -16.29
C SER A 66 -2.30 -3.71 -15.05
N GLU A 67 -1.74 -3.33 -13.91
CA GLU A 67 -2.05 -3.91 -12.61
C GLU A 67 -3.48 -3.56 -12.22
N ALA A 68 -4.26 -4.57 -11.83
CA ALA A 68 -5.63 -4.39 -11.41
C ALA A 68 -5.76 -4.51 -9.88
N PRO A 69 -6.70 -3.78 -9.28
CA PRO A 69 -6.86 -3.75 -7.83
C PRO A 69 -7.32 -5.10 -7.27
N ILE A 70 -6.80 -5.46 -6.10
CA ILE A 70 -7.16 -6.63 -5.31
C ILE A 70 -7.82 -6.20 -4.00
N HIS A 71 -8.63 -7.08 -3.40
CA HIS A 71 -9.31 -6.77 -2.13
C HIS A 71 -8.31 -6.77 -0.97
N VAL A 72 -8.48 -5.82 -0.03
CA VAL A 72 -7.56 -5.63 1.10
C VAL A 72 -7.44 -6.86 2.02
N SER A 73 -8.46 -7.72 2.07
CA SER A 73 -8.42 -8.96 2.86
C SER A 73 -7.41 -10.00 2.32
N ASN A 74 -7.06 -9.91 1.05
CA ASN A 74 -6.22 -10.89 0.37
C ASN A 74 -4.73 -10.55 0.46
N VAL A 75 -4.39 -9.47 1.16
CA VAL A 75 -3.01 -9.02 1.37
C VAL A 75 -2.68 -8.91 2.85
N GLN A 76 -1.42 -9.18 3.18
CA GLN A 76 -0.85 -8.94 4.51
C GLN A 76 0.47 -8.21 4.39
N LEU A 77 0.81 -7.43 5.42
CA LEU A 77 2.08 -6.71 5.48
C LEU A 77 3.24 -7.68 5.64
N VAL A 78 4.35 -7.35 4.99
CA VAL A 78 5.62 -8.08 5.07
C VAL A 78 6.67 -7.15 5.63
N THR A 79 7.41 -7.65 6.61
CA THR A 79 8.66 -7.03 7.05
C THR A 79 9.79 -8.06 6.94
N LYS A 80 11.03 -7.57 6.80
CA LYS A 80 12.21 -8.41 6.78
C LYS A 80 12.73 -8.51 8.21
N ILE A 81 12.67 -9.70 8.79
CA ILE A 81 13.27 -10.01 10.10
C ILE A 81 14.34 -11.07 9.84
N ASP A 82 15.59 -10.77 10.19
CA ASP A 82 16.72 -11.70 10.02
C ASP A 82 16.88 -12.22 8.57
N GLY A 83 16.65 -11.35 7.60
CA GLY A 83 16.72 -11.68 6.17
C GLY A 83 15.55 -12.51 5.63
N LYS A 84 14.60 -12.92 6.49
CA LYS A 84 13.41 -13.67 6.10
C LYS A 84 12.21 -12.73 5.98
N ASP A 85 11.42 -12.92 4.93
CA ASP A 85 10.16 -12.21 4.77
C ASP A 85 9.11 -12.80 5.72
N VAL A 86 8.75 -12.03 6.74
CA VAL A 86 7.79 -12.43 7.76
C VAL A 86 6.49 -11.66 7.58
N VAL A 87 5.39 -12.41 7.51
CA VAL A 87 4.05 -11.84 7.42
C VAL A 87 3.56 -11.41 8.81
N THR A 88 3.07 -10.17 8.90
CA THR A 88 2.77 -9.51 10.17
C THR A 88 1.42 -8.77 10.14
N ARG A 89 0.90 -8.42 11.32
CA ARG A 89 -0.32 -7.61 11.50
C ARG A 89 0.04 -6.24 12.06
N VAL A 90 -0.79 -5.25 11.77
CA VAL A 90 -0.64 -3.89 12.30
C VAL A 90 -1.06 -3.81 13.77
N GLY A 91 -0.21 -3.18 14.58
CA GLY A 91 -0.52 -2.67 15.91
C GLY A 91 -0.53 -1.13 15.92
N TYR A 92 -1.08 -0.55 16.99
CA TYR A 92 -1.06 0.89 17.23
C TYR A 92 -0.54 1.14 18.64
N ARG A 93 0.41 2.07 18.78
CA ARG A 93 0.97 2.50 20.07
C ARG A 93 0.89 4.01 20.16
N ARG A 94 0.65 4.53 21.36
CA ARG A 94 0.76 5.96 21.65
C ARG A 94 2.21 6.28 21.98
N VAL A 95 2.76 7.26 21.26
CA VAL A 95 4.10 7.78 21.47
C VAL A 95 3.95 9.24 21.88
N ASP A 96 4.73 9.66 22.86
CA ASP A 96 4.82 11.06 23.28
C ASP A 96 5.63 11.84 22.24
N VAL A 97 5.05 12.92 21.73
CA VAL A 97 5.60 13.76 20.68
C VAL A 97 5.52 15.20 21.15
N THR A 98 6.64 15.91 21.07
CA THR A 98 6.68 17.34 21.31
C THR A 98 6.16 18.08 20.08
N LYS A 99 5.15 18.93 20.25
CA LYS A 99 4.60 19.77 19.20
C LYS A 99 4.96 21.23 19.44
N ARG A 100 5.33 21.92 18.37
CA ARG A 100 5.64 23.35 18.37
C ARG A 100 4.43 24.18 17.98
N ARG A 101 4.12 25.22 18.75
CA ARG A 101 3.11 26.24 18.39
C ARG A 101 3.69 27.27 17.40
N PRO A 102 2.84 28.03 16.69
CA PRO A 102 3.29 29.17 15.88
C PRO A 102 4.14 30.17 16.69
N ASP A 103 3.82 30.35 17.97
CA ASP A 103 4.52 31.25 18.91
C ASP A 103 5.86 30.69 19.41
N GLY A 104 6.33 29.55 18.89
CA GLY A 104 7.61 28.95 19.24
C GLY A 104 7.61 28.11 20.54
N SER A 105 6.59 28.21 21.39
CA SER A 105 6.44 27.35 22.57
C SER A 105 6.16 25.88 22.22
N GLU A 106 6.68 24.96 23.02
CA GLU A 106 6.50 23.51 22.86
C GLU A 106 5.47 22.96 23.85
N TYR A 107 4.72 21.94 23.43
CA TYR A 107 3.84 21.17 24.32
C TYR A 107 3.94 19.68 24.03
N ALA A 108 3.87 18.86 25.07
CA ALA A 108 3.81 17.42 24.94
C ALA A 108 2.41 17.00 24.44
N ALA A 109 2.37 16.12 23.44
CA ALA A 109 1.16 15.53 22.92
C ALA A 109 1.36 14.05 22.64
N GLN A 110 0.31 13.26 22.69
CA GLN A 110 0.38 11.85 22.30
C GLN A 110 -0.05 11.67 20.84
N ARG A 111 0.73 10.93 20.07
CA ARG A 111 0.38 10.51 18.70
C ARG A 111 0.29 9.00 18.64
N SER A 112 -0.78 8.49 18.05
CA SER A 112 -0.86 7.07 17.71
C SER A 112 0.01 6.81 16.48
N VAL A 113 1.03 5.98 16.64
CA VAL A 113 1.89 5.50 15.57
C VAL A 113 1.54 4.03 15.29
N ARG A 114 1.56 3.65 14.02
CA ARG A 114 1.40 2.24 13.64
C ARG A 114 2.75 1.53 13.75
N TYR A 115 2.72 0.28 14.18
CA TYR A 115 3.90 -0.58 14.19
C TYR A 115 3.52 -1.99 13.71
N LEU A 116 4.52 -2.78 13.35
CA LEU A 116 4.34 -4.17 12.91
C LEU A 116 4.56 -5.10 14.09
N LYS A 117 3.54 -5.88 14.48
CA LYS A 117 3.56 -6.65 15.73
C LYS A 117 4.71 -7.64 15.87
N LYS A 118 5.16 -8.23 14.76
CA LYS A 118 6.27 -9.19 14.77
C LYS A 118 7.66 -8.55 14.75
N GLU A 119 7.76 -7.25 14.52
CA GLU A 119 9.05 -6.54 14.51
C GLU A 119 9.60 -6.36 15.94
N GLU A 120 8.72 -6.26 16.95
CA GLU A 120 9.09 -6.14 18.37
C GLU A 120 9.27 -7.49 19.10
N ALA A 121 9.03 -8.64 18.44
CA ALA A 121 9.09 -9.95 19.10
C ALA A 121 10.53 -10.48 19.28
N LYS A 122 11.52 -9.59 19.30
CA LYS A 122 12.94 -9.93 19.39
C LYS A 122 13.62 -9.11 20.47
#